data_AF-A0A972CYB6-F1
#
_entry.id   AF-A0A972CYB6-F1
#
_cell.length_a   1.000
_cell.length_b   1.000
_cell.length_c   1.000
_cell.angle_alpha   90.00
_cell.angle_beta   90.00
_cell.angle_gamma   90.00
#
_symmetry.space_group_name_H-M   'P 1'
#
loop_
_entity.id
_entity.type
_entity.pdbx_description
1 polymer ?
#
loop_
_entity_poly.entity_id
_entity_poly.type
_entity_poly.pdbx_seq_one_letter_code
_entity_poly.pdbx_strand_id
1 'polypeptide(L)' 'MNYDANGGKGALTDDLSPYLVGSKVTVGSNTFTKAGYKFVGCNTLADGTGTDYSKGDIFEISSNITFYAIFEEV' A
#
# COMPACT_ATOMS: atom_id res chain seq x y z
N MET A 1 6.62 0.26 -7.96
CA MET A 1 5.60 0.27 -6.89
C MET A 1 6.30 -0.05 -5.59
N ASN A 2 6.02 0.68 -4.53
CA ASN A 2 6.62 0.45 -3.23
C ASN A 2 5.55 0.45 -2.14
N TYR A 3 5.84 -0.17 -1.00
CA TYR A 3 4.99 -0.13 0.18
C TYR A 3 5.77 0.41 1.38
N ASP A 4 5.13 1.28 2.13
CA ASP A 4 5.61 1.86 3.37
C ASP A 4 4.64 1.48 4.50
N ALA A 5 5.19 0.94 5.59
CA ALA A 5 4.40 0.54 6.75
C ALA A 5 3.89 1.75 7.57
N ASN A 6 4.21 2.99 7.19
CA ASN A 6 3.71 4.25 7.77
C ASN A 6 3.78 4.30 9.30
N GLY A 7 4.98 4.05 9.84
CA GLY A 7 5.22 3.96 11.29
C GLY A 7 4.77 2.65 11.93
N GLY A 8 4.22 1.72 11.16
CA GLY A 8 4.06 0.31 11.54
C GLY A 8 5.33 -0.52 11.30
N LYS A 9 5.16 -1.83 11.37
CA LYS A 9 6.20 -2.84 11.14
C LYS A 9 5.79 -3.81 10.04
N GLY A 10 6.80 -4.40 9.41
CA GLY A 10 6.66 -5.31 8.28
C GLY A 10 7.22 -4.70 7.01
N ALA A 11 7.48 -5.53 6.02
CA ALA A 11 7.89 -5.12 4.69
C ALA A 11 7.09 -5.94 3.69
N LEU A 12 6.72 -5.32 2.57
CA LEU A 12 6.20 -6.04 1.43
C LEU A 12 7.15 -5.80 0.26
N THR A 13 7.71 -6.88 -0.25
CA THR A 13 8.41 -6.86 -1.52
C THR A 13 7.42 -7.25 -2.60
N ASP A 14 7.31 -6.41 -3.63
CA ASP A 14 6.58 -6.74 -4.84
C ASP A 14 7.58 -7.26 -5.88
N ASP A 15 7.66 -8.59 -6.01
CA ASP A 15 8.62 -9.27 -6.90
C ASP A 15 8.37 -8.98 -8.39
N LEU A 16 7.21 -8.41 -8.74
CA LEU A 16 6.86 -8.04 -10.11
C LEU A 16 7.22 -6.56 -10.43
N SER A 17 7.61 -5.78 -9.42
CA SER A 17 8.08 -4.41 -9.61
C SER A 17 9.54 -4.41 -10.13
N PRO A 18 9.93 -3.53 -11.08
CA PRO A 18 9.17 -2.39 -11.59
C PRO A 18 8.17 -2.76 -12.70
N TYR A 19 7.06 -2.03 -12.73
CA TYR A 19 6.05 -2.12 -13.78
C TYR A 19 6.23 -1.04 -14.85
N LEU A 20 5.85 -1.35 -16.09
CA LEU A 20 5.76 -0.37 -17.17
C LEU A 20 4.48 0.46 -17.03
N VAL A 21 4.53 1.72 -17.46
CA VAL A 21 3.34 2.60 -17.56
C VAL A 21 2.27 1.92 -18.41
N GLY A 22 1.03 1.93 -17.93
CA GLY A 22 -0.12 1.26 -18.56
C GLY A 22 -0.32 -0.20 -18.13
N SER A 23 0.58 -0.76 -17.30
CA SER A 23 0.40 -2.13 -16.78
C SER A 23 -0.72 -2.17 -15.74
N LYS A 24 -1.52 -3.24 -15.77
CA LYS A 24 -2.44 -3.55 -14.67
C LYS A 24 -1.66 -4.19 -13.52
N VAL A 25 -1.76 -3.60 -12.34
CA VAL A 25 -1.08 -4.05 -11.13
C VAL A 25 -2.11 -4.38 -10.06
N THR A 26 -1.82 -5.37 -9.22
CA THR A 26 -2.69 -5.77 -8.12
C THR A 26 -2.07 -5.34 -6.80
N VAL A 27 -2.85 -4.71 -5.93
CA VAL A 27 -2.40 -4.34 -4.59
C VAL A 27 -2.21 -5.60 -3.77
N GLY A 28 -0.94 -5.84 -3.39
CA GLY A 28 -0.50 -7.00 -2.64
C GLY A 28 -1.11 -7.06 -1.24
N SER A 29 -1.18 -8.28 -0.71
CA SER A 29 -1.56 -8.48 0.69
C SER A 29 -0.41 -8.05 1.58
N ASN A 30 -0.53 -6.96 2.33
CA ASN A 30 0.49 -6.62 3.31
C ASN A 30 0.23 -7.31 4.66
N THR A 31 1.33 -7.54 5.39
CA THR A 31 1.34 -8.09 6.75
C THR A 31 1.70 -7.00 7.76
N PHE A 32 1.32 -5.75 7.48
CA PHE A 32 1.72 -4.63 8.30
C PHE A 32 1.03 -4.67 9.66
N THR A 33 1.79 -4.38 10.71
CA THR A 33 1.30 -4.39 12.09
C THR A 33 1.75 -3.13 12.82
N LYS A 34 0.88 -2.59 13.69
CA LYS A 34 1.19 -1.44 14.52
C LYS A 34 0.53 -1.64 15.89
N ALA A 35 1.32 -1.60 16.97
CA ALA A 35 0.82 -1.94 18.30
C ALA A 35 -0.23 -0.92 18.76
N GLY A 36 -1.39 -1.40 19.23
CA GLY A 36 -2.54 -0.56 19.61
C GLY A 36 -3.38 -0.09 18.42
N TYR A 37 -3.10 -0.57 17.20
CA TYR A 37 -3.83 -0.17 16.00
C TYR A 37 -4.22 -1.38 15.15
N LYS A 38 -5.27 -1.22 14.36
CA LYS A 38 -5.74 -2.17 13.35
C LYS A 38 -5.39 -1.65 11.96
N PHE A 39 -4.81 -2.51 11.12
CA PHE A 39 -4.60 -2.19 9.71
C PHE A 39 -5.94 -2.09 8.98
N VAL A 40 -6.16 -1.00 8.24
CA VAL A 40 -7.42 -0.76 7.51
C VAL A 40 -7.26 -0.77 5.99
N GLY A 41 -6.07 -0.46 5.47
CA GLY A 41 -5.84 -0.39 4.03
C GLY A 41 -4.56 0.34 3.70
N CYS A 42 -4.35 0.58 2.41
CA CYS A 42 -3.24 1.41 1.93
C CYS A 42 -3.78 2.69 1.29
N ASN A 43 -3.04 3.78 1.39
CA ASN A 43 -3.34 5.03 0.71
C ASN A 43 -2.13 5.51 -0.10
N THR A 44 -2.34 6.32 -1.14
CA THR A 44 -1.24 6.90 -1.92
C THR A 44 -0.49 8.03 -1.22
N LEU A 45 -1.04 8.56 -0.11
CA LEU A 45 -0.42 9.53 0.78
C LEU A 45 -0.39 9.00 2.22
N ALA A 46 0.68 9.32 2.94
CA ALA A 46 0.91 8.84 4.30
C ALA A 46 -0.12 9.35 5.33
N ASP A 47 -0.74 10.49 5.07
CA ASP A 47 -1.76 11.10 5.92
C ASP A 47 -3.19 10.59 5.63
N GLY A 48 -3.36 9.70 4.64
CA GLY A 48 -4.66 9.14 4.25
C GLY A 48 -5.51 10.06 3.38
N THR A 49 -5.01 11.21 2.93
CA THR A 49 -5.78 12.15 2.10
C THR A 49 -5.73 11.84 0.60
N GLY A 50 -4.93 10.84 0.21
CA GLY A 50 -4.79 10.38 -1.16
C GLY A 50 -5.89 9.40 -1.55
N THR A 51 -5.57 8.49 -2.45
CA THR A 51 -6.50 7.45 -2.91
C THR A 51 -6.35 6.20 -2.06
N ASP A 52 -7.46 5.69 -1.55
CA ASP A 52 -7.51 4.43 -0.79
C ASP A 52 -7.49 3.22 -1.71
N TYR A 53 -6.76 2.20 -1.27
CA TYR A 53 -6.62 0.91 -1.93
C TYR A 53 -6.68 -0.23 -0.92
N SER A 54 -7.49 -1.21 -1.25
CA SER A 54 -7.64 -2.47 -0.53
C SER A 54 -6.77 -3.57 -1.14
N LYS A 55 -6.49 -4.61 -0.34
CA LYS A 55 -5.86 -5.83 -0.82
C LYS A 55 -6.65 -6.40 -1.99
N GLY A 56 -5.95 -6.71 -3.09
CA GLY A 56 -6.54 -7.33 -4.28
C GLY A 56 -7.11 -6.33 -5.28
N ASP A 57 -7.13 -5.04 -4.97
CA ASP A 57 -7.53 -4.02 -5.93
C ASP A 57 -6.60 -4.04 -7.14
N ILE A 58 -7.18 -3.90 -8.33
CA ILE A 58 -6.45 -3.87 -9.60
C ILE A 58 -6.59 -2.48 -10.20
N PHE A 59 -5.47 -1.86 -10.53
CA PHE A 59 -5.45 -0.55 -11.17
C PHE A 59 -4.37 -0.47 -12.25
N GLU A 60 -4.47 0.54 -13.11
CA GLU A 60 -3.47 0.82 -14.14
C GLU A 60 -2.41 1.76 -13.59
N ILE A 61 -1.14 1.34 -13.63
CA ILE A 61 -0.04 2.16 -13.12
C ILE A 61 0.36 3.21 -14.17
N SER A 62 0.26 4.49 -13.81
CA SER A 62 0.63 5.60 -14.69
C SER A 62 2.02 6.18 -14.39
N SER A 63 2.52 5.97 -13.18
CA SER A 63 3.82 6.45 -12.69
C SER A 63 4.28 5.64 -11.48
N ASN A 64 5.47 5.94 -10.94
CA ASN A 64 5.88 5.31 -9.69
C ASN A 64 4.96 5.72 -8.54
N ILE A 65 4.59 4.76 -7.71
CA ILE A 65 3.62 4.91 -6.63
C ILE A 65 4.15 4.22 -5.38
N THR A 66 3.98 4.90 -4.25
CA THR A 66 4.22 4.35 -2.92
C THR A 66 2.89 4.25 -2.20
N PHE A 67 2.60 3.07 -1.66
CA PHE A 67 1.44 2.82 -0.83
C PHE A 67 1.81 2.90 0.64
N TYR A 68 1.11 3.74 1.38
CA TYR A 68 1.28 3.92 2.81
C TYR A 68 0.20 3.15 3.56
N ALA A 69 0.60 2.33 4.52
CA ALA A 69 -0.34 1.66 5.40
C ALA A 69 -1.14 2.67 6.23
N ILE A 70 -2.46 2.52 6.25
CA ILE A 70 -3.34 3.28 7.13
C ILE A 70 -3.78 2.36 8.26
N PHE A 71 -3.78 2.90 9.47
CA PHE A 71 -4.19 2.19 10.66
C PHE A 71 -5.15 3.05 11.49
N GLU A 72 -6.09 2.39 12.15
CA GLU A 72 -6.99 3.00 13.12
C GLU A 72 -6.65 2.50 14.53
N GLU A 73 -6.69 3.40 15.52
CA GLU A 73 -6.48 3.05 16.93
C GLU A 73 -7.58 2.10 17.41
N VAL A 74 -7.22 1.10 18.20
CA VAL A 74 -8.13 0.08 18.74
C VAL A 74 -8.59 0.44 20.15
#